data_AF-Q7UN77-F1
#
_entry.id   AF-Q7UN77-F1
#
_cell.length_a   1.000
_cell.length_b   1.000
_cell.length_c   1.000
_cell.angle_alpha   90.00
_cell.angle_beta   90.00
_cell.angle_gamma   90.00
#
_symmetry.space_group_name_H-M   'P 1'
#
loop_
_entity.id
_entity.type
_entity.pdbx_description
1 polymer ?
#
loop_
_entity_poly.entity_id
_entity_poly.type
_entity_poly.pdbx_seq_one_letter_code
_entity_poly.pdbx_strand_id
1 'polypeptide(L)'
;MKPFGTGTIQETQNQLRHEFSEFAEQWQQTKSVWRDEPARQFEEQCLADLAPTLNRVSSALQTLVDAIHQADRALKDPERISE
;
A
#
# COMPACT_ATOMS: atom_id res chain seq x y z
N MET A 1 -17.13 -7.19 -22.38
CA MET A 1 -15.91 -6.43 -22.00
C MET A 1 -14.96 -7.36 -21.26
N LYS A 2 -13.65 -7.28 -21.51
CA LYS A 2 -12.66 -7.93 -20.62
C LYS A 2 -12.68 -7.16 -19.29
N PRO A 3 -12.76 -7.85 -18.14
CA PRO A 3 -12.71 -7.18 -16.85
C PRO A 3 -11.41 -6.40 -16.72
N PHE A 4 -11.44 -5.25 -16.04
CA PHE A 4 -10.22 -4.54 -15.71
C PHE A 4 -9.36 -5.43 -14.80
N GLY A 5 -8.13 -5.71 -15.22
CA GLY A 5 -7.22 -6.56 -14.48
C GLY A 5 -6.70 -5.85 -13.23
N THR A 6 -7.36 -6.01 -12.08
CA THR A 6 -6.88 -5.48 -10.80
C THR A 6 -5.71 -6.27 -10.22
N GLY A 7 -5.34 -7.41 -10.84
CA GLY A 7 -4.27 -8.30 -10.37
C GLY A 7 -2.94 -7.58 -10.18
N THR A 8 -2.48 -6.81 -11.18
CA THR A 8 -1.22 -6.05 -11.10
C THR A 8 -1.22 -5.00 -9.98
N ILE A 9 -2.37 -4.39 -9.69
CA ILE A 9 -2.51 -3.42 -8.60
C ILE A 9 -2.35 -4.12 -7.25
N GLN A 10 -3.01 -5.27 -7.08
CA GLN A 10 -2.92 -6.09 -5.87
C GLN A 10 -1.53 -6.69 -5.67
N GLU A 11 -0.88 -7.15 -6.74
CA GLU A 11 0.50 -7.62 -6.74
C GLU A 11 1.46 -6.52 -6.29
N THR A 12 1.31 -5.32 -6.86
CA THR A 12 2.12 -4.14 -6.48
C THR A 12 1.92 -3.78 -5.01
N GLN A 13 0.68 -3.83 -4.52
CA GLN A 13 0.36 -3.56 -3.11
C GLN A 13 1.03 -4.59 -2.17
N ASN A 14 1.02 -5.87 -2.56
CA ASN A 14 1.69 -6.92 -1.80
C ASN A 14 3.21 -6.74 -1.80
N GLN A 15 3.79 -6.42 -2.96
CA GLN A 15 5.22 -6.17 -3.08
C GLN A 15 5.68 -4.99 -2.22
N LEU A 16 4.97 -3.85 -2.27
CA LEU A 16 5.26 -2.67 -1.45
C LEU A 16 5.21 -2.99 0.05
N ARG A 17 4.23 -3.78 0.50
CA ARG A 17 4.12 -4.19 1.90
C ARG A 17 5.28 -5.09 2.32
N HIS A 18 5.69 -6.00 1.43
CA HIS A 18 6.80 -6.90 1.69
C HIS A 18 8.12 -6.13 1.81
N GLU A 19 8.45 -5.30 0.83
CA GLU A 19 9.66 -4.46 0.84
C GLU A 19 9.72 -3.56 2.06
N PHE A 20 8.58 -2.98 2.48
CA PHE A 20 8.55 -2.18 3.69
C PHE A 20 8.80 -3.00 4.96
N SER A 21 8.30 -4.24 5.00
CA SER A 21 8.53 -5.14 6.15
C SER A 21 10.01 -5.52 6.25
N GLU A 22 10.65 -5.83 5.12
CA GLU A 22 12.09 -6.10 5.05
C GLU A 22 12.91 -4.88 5.47
N PHE A 23 12.53 -3.69 4.99
CA PHE A 23 13.14 -2.44 5.41
C PHE A 23 13.04 -2.21 6.92
N ALA A 24 11.85 -2.43 7.50
CA ALA A 24 11.63 -2.25 8.94
C ALA A 24 12.48 -3.23 9.78
N GLU A 25 12.63 -4.47 9.31
CA GLU A 25 13.51 -5.46 9.94
C GLU A 25 14.98 -5.03 9.87
N GLN A 26 15.46 -4.60 8.70
CA GLN A 26 16.82 -4.11 8.50
C GLN A 26 17.11 -2.88 9.38
N TRP A 27 16.13 -1.97 9.51
CA TRP A 27 16.25 -0.82 10.39
C TRP A 27 16.39 -1.23 11.85
N GLN A 28 15.58 -2.18 12.33
CA GLN A 28 15.70 -2.68 13.71
C GLN A 28 17.07 -3.31 13.99
N GLN A 29 17.58 -4.10 13.05
CA GLN A 29 18.93 -4.67 13.16
C GLN A 29 20.00 -3.57 13.19
N THR A 30 19.86 -2.54 12.35
CA THR A 30 20.80 -1.41 12.30
C THR A 30 20.76 -0.60 13.59
N LYS A 31 19.57 -0.30 14.11
CA LYS A 31 19.36 0.42 15.38
C LYS A 31 19.95 -0.34 16.58
N SER A 32 20.10 -1.66 16.48
CA SER A 32 20.75 -2.45 17.52
C SER A 32 22.23 -2.07 17.73
N VAL A 33 22.91 -1.56 16.69
CA VAL A 33 24.32 -1.15 16.71
C VAL A 33 24.50 0.37 16.59
N TRP A 34 23.58 1.06 15.90
CA TRP A 34 23.61 2.50 15.68
C TRP A 34 22.63 3.19 16.63
N ARG A 35 23.13 3.65 17.79
CA ARG A 35 22.31 4.17 18.91
C ARG A 35 22.64 5.62 19.30
N ASP A 36 23.32 6.34 18.43
CA ASP A 36 23.71 7.72 18.68
C ASP A 36 22.61 8.71 18.27
N GLU A 37 22.87 9.99 18.51
CA GLU A 37 21.94 11.08 18.18
C GLU A 37 21.63 11.15 16.65
N PRO A 38 22.60 10.97 15.73
CA PRO A 38 22.31 10.81 14.30
C PRO A 38 21.28 9.72 13.97
N ALA A 39 21.35 8.54 14.62
CA ALA A 39 20.40 7.48 14.39
C ALA A 39 18.96 7.90 14.77
N ARG A 40 18.81 8.63 15.88
CA ARG A 40 17.51 9.21 16.28
C ARG A 40 17.00 10.22 15.26
N GLN A 41 17.87 11.13 14.81
CA GLN A 41 17.48 12.13 13.82
C GLN A 41 17.05 11.49 12.49
N PHE A 42 17.73 10.43 12.06
CA PHE A 42 17.33 9.68 10.88
C PHE A 42 15.94 9.05 11.04
N GLU A 43 15.66 8.45 12.19
CA GLU A 43 14.34 7.88 12.47
C GLU A 43 13.25 8.95 12.47
N GLU A 44 13.47 10.05 13.18
CA GLU A 44 12.51 11.14 13.33
C GLU A 44 12.27 11.91 12.02
N GLN A 45 13.31 12.12 11.20
CA GLN A 45 13.22 12.95 9.99
C GLN A 45 12.95 12.16 8.72
N CYS A 46 13.43 10.92 8.62
CA CYS A 46 13.33 10.13 7.39
C CYS A 46 12.31 9.00 7.49
N LEU A 47 12.13 8.39 8.67
CA LEU A 47 11.31 7.17 8.81
C LEU A 47 9.94 7.42 9.43
N ALA A 48 9.79 8.47 10.24
CA ALA A 48 8.55 8.78 10.96
C ALA A 48 7.32 8.83 10.04
N ASP A 49 7.47 9.38 8.84
CA ASP A 49 6.38 9.53 7.87
C ASP A 49 6.23 8.35 6.90
N LEU A 50 7.18 7.41 6.88
CA LEU A 50 7.20 6.34 5.88
C LEU A 50 6.07 5.34 6.11
N ALA A 51 5.91 4.85 7.35
CA ALA A 51 4.83 3.95 7.73
C ALA A 51 3.42 4.54 7.49
N PRO A 52 3.09 5.76 7.96
CA PRO A 52 1.77 6.34 7.69
C PRO A 52 1.55 6.63 6.20
N THR A 53 2.58 7.01 5.45
CA THR A 53 2.47 7.22 3.99
C THR A 53 2.11 5.92 3.28
N LEU A 54 2.79 4.82 3.60
CA LEU A 54 2.48 3.51 3.02
C LEU A 54 1.07 3.03 3.35
N ASN A 55 0.59 3.25 4.57
CA ASN A 55 -0.79 2.94 4.94
C ASN A 55 -1.79 3.73 4.09
N ARG A 56 -1.55 5.03 3.86
CA ARG A 56 -2.39 5.86 2.99
C ARG A 56 -2.38 5.35 1.55
N VAL A 57 -1.21 5.00 1.01
CA VAL A 57 -1.09 4.43 -0.35
C VAL A 57 -1.84 3.11 -0.46
N SER A 58 -1.65 2.20 0.50
CA SER A 58 -2.37 0.91 0.52
C SER A 58 -3.88 1.09 0.55
N SER A 59 -4.37 2.02 1.37
CA SER A 59 -5.80 2.35 1.43
C SER A 59 -6.31 2.93 0.12
N ALA A 60 -5.55 3.83 -0.53
CA ALA A 60 -5.95 4.42 -1.81
C ALA A 60 -5.99 3.38 -2.94
N LEU A 61 -5.03 2.45 -2.98
CA LEU A 61 -5.01 1.34 -3.94
C LEU A 61 -6.20 0.40 -3.73
N GLN A 62 -6.55 0.10 -2.48
CA GLN A 62 -7.74 -0.71 -2.18
C GLN A 62 -9.02 -0.03 -2.67
N THR A 63 -9.19 1.26 -2.38
CA THR A 63 -10.33 2.05 -2.88
C THR A 63 -10.43 2.03 -4.41
N LEU A 64 -9.29 2.11 -5.10
CA LEU A 64 -9.24 2.02 -6.56
C LEU A 64 -9.71 0.64 -7.06
N VAL A 65 -9.24 -0.45 -6.45
CA VAL A 65 -9.65 -1.82 -6.80
C VAL A 65 -11.15 -2.01 -6.60
N ASP A 66 -11.69 -1.53 -5.48
CA ASP A 66 -13.10 -1.64 -5.15
C ASP A 66 -13.97 -0.88 -6.15
N ALA A 67 -13.56 0.34 -6.54
CA ALA A 67 -14.24 1.14 -7.55
C ALA A 67 -14.24 0.47 -8.92
N ILE A 68 -13.12 -0.14 -9.32
CA ILE A 68 -13.02 -0.91 -10.57
C ILE A 68 -13.98 -2.10 -10.54
N HIS A 69 -14.02 -2.87 -9.44
CA HIS A 69 -14.93 -4.01 -9.31
C HIS A 69 -16.39 -3.58 -9.31
N GLN A 70 -16.72 -2.44 -8.70
CA GLN A 70 -18.06 -1.88 -8.72
C GLN A 70 -18.46 -1.47 -10.15
N ALA A 71 -17.58 -0.79 -10.88
CA ALA A 71 -17.82 -0.42 -12.28
C ALA A 71 -17.99 -1.66 -13.17
N ASP A 72 -17.13 -2.67 -13.01
CA ASP A 72 -17.23 -3.93 -13.76
C ASP A 72 -18.54 -4.67 -13.48
N ARG A 73 -19.04 -4.66 -12.24
CA ARG A 73 -20.36 -5.22 -11.89
C ARG A 73 -21.48 -4.44 -12.58
N ALA A 74 -21.44 -3.11 -12.49
CA ALA A 74 -22.43 -2.23 -13.09
C ALA A 74 -22.51 -2.39 -14.62
N LEU A 75 -21.36 -2.53 -15.28
CA LEU A 75 -21.28 -2.69 -16.73
C LEU A 75 -21.73 -4.09 -17.21
N LYS A 76 -21.69 -5.10 -16.34
CA LYS A 76 -22.14 -6.47 -16.67
C LYS A 76 -23.64 -6.67 -16.48
N ASP A 77 -24.27 -5.89 -15.61
CA ASP A 77 -25.70 -6.00 -15.28
C ASP A 77 -26.34 -4.60 -15.16
N PRO A 78 -26.50 -3.88 -16.29
CA PRO A 78 -27.00 -2.50 -16.27
C PRO A 78 -28.50 -2.40 -15.89
N GLU A 79 -29.28 -3.47 -16.05
CA GLU A 79 -30.71 -3.48 -15.69
C GLU A 79 -30.95 -3.53 -14.17
N ARG A 80 -30.01 -4.09 -13.40
CA ARG A 80 -30.11 -4.15 -11.92
C ARG A 80 -29.82 -2.85 -11.19
N ILE A 81 -29.37 -1.81 -11.88
CA ILE A 81 -29.02 -0.50 -11.28
C ILE A 81 -30.24 0.44 -11.27
N SER A 82 -31.29 0.11 -12.02
CA SER A 82 -32.46 0.99 -12.25
C SER A 82 -33.70 0.65 -11.40
N GLU A 83 -33.61 -0.26 -10.43
CA GLU A 83 -34.66 -0.55 -9.43
C GLU A 83 -34.26 -0.09 -8.02
#